data_AF-A0A9E3QAZ1-F1
#
_entry.id   AF-A0A9E3QAZ1-F1
#
_cell.length_a   1.000
_cell.length_b   1.000
_cell.length_c   1.000
_cell.angle_alpha   90.00
_cell.angle_beta   90.00
_cell.angle_gamma   90.00
#
_symmetry.space_group_name_H-M   'P 1'
#
loop_
_entity.id
_entity.type
_entity.pdbx_description
1 polymer ?
#
loop_
_entity_poly.entity_id
_entity_poly.type
_entity_poly.pdbx_seq_one_letter_code
_entity_poly.pdbx_strand_id
1 'polypeptide(L)' 'MKDYYKILGVNKDASEEEIKKAFRKLAHVYHPDKSGGDEAKFKEASEAYAVLSDK' A
#
# COMPACT_ATOMS: atom_id res chain seq x y z
N MET A 1 -3.82 -16.20 -3.89
CA MET A 1 -4.40 -14.87 -4.16
C MET A 1 -3.75 -13.90 -3.17
N LYS A 2 -3.07 -12.85 -3.62
CA LYS A 2 -2.47 -11.87 -2.69
C LYS A 2 -3.60 -11.05 -2.06
N ASP A 3 -3.68 -10.99 -0.73
CA ASP A 3 -4.63 -10.12 -0.03
C ASP A 3 -4.07 -8.68 -0.02
N TYR A 4 -4.29 -7.94 -1.10
CA TYR A 4 -3.84 -6.55 -1.23
C TYR A 4 -4.36 -5.64 -0.11
N TYR A 5 -5.56 -5.92 0.40
CA TYR A 5 -6.11 -5.23 1.58
C TYR A 5 -5.24 -5.44 2.83
N LYS A 6 -4.72 -6.66 3.06
CA LYS A 6 -3.78 -6.91 4.16
C LYS A 6 -2.43 -6.24 3.94
N ILE A 7 -1.95 -6.21 2.70
CA ILE A 7 -0.68 -5.54 2.35
C ILE A 7 -0.76 -4.04 2.65
N LEU A 8 -1.89 -3.41 2.31
CA LEU A 8 -2.14 -2.01 2.65
C LEU A 8 -2.56 -1.79 4.12
N GLY A 9 -2.84 -2.86 4.86
CA GLY A 9 -3.31 -2.78 6.24
C GLY A 9 -4.71 -2.20 6.39
N VAL A 10 -5.56 -2.38 5.37
CA VAL A 10 -6.94 -1.89 5.33
C VAL A 10 -7.94 -3.04 5.32
N ASN A 11 -9.20 -2.73 5.62
CA ASN A 11 -10.28 -3.71 5.56
C ASN A 11 -10.68 -4.01 4.10
N LYS A 12 -11.32 -5.16 3.84
CA LYS A 12 -11.82 -5.53 2.50
C LYS A 12 -12.93 -4.61 1.99
N ASP A 13 -13.63 -3.96 2.92
CA ASP A 13 -14.64 -2.92 2.69
C ASP A 13 -14.06 -1.50 2.63
N ALA A 14 -12.73 -1.35 2.60
CA ALA A 14 -12.11 -0.03 2.55
C ALA A 14 -12.44 0.68 1.23
N SER A 15 -12.89 1.93 1.35
CA SER A 15 -13.11 2.82 0.22
C SER A 15 -11.79 3.15 -0.50
N GLU A 16 -11.87 3.59 -1.75
CA GLU A 16 -10.70 4.07 -2.52
C GLU A 16 -9.90 5.15 -1.77
N GLU A 17 -10.60 6.04 -1.04
CA GLU A 17 -9.96 7.05 -0.20
C GLU A 17 -9.11 6.44 0.93
N GLU A 18 -9.62 5.41 1.59
CA GLU A 18 -8.91 4.67 2.66
C GLU A 18 -7.68 3.94 2.08
N ILE A 19 -7.86 3.27 0.94
CA ILE A 19 -6.80 2.58 0.19
C ILE A 19 -5.68 3.56 -0.18
N LYS A 20 -6.03 4.73 -0.73
CA LYS A 20 -5.08 5.79 -1.10
C LYS A 20 -4.35 6.37 0.11
N LYS A 21 -5.06 6.57 1.22
CA LYS A 21 -4.51 7.11 2.46
C LYS A 21 -3.55 6.12 3.11
N ALA A 22 -3.87 4.83 3.09
CA ALA A 22 -3.02 3.75 3.57
C ALA A 22 -1.76 3.61 2.71
N PHE A 23 -1.89 3.58 1.38
CA PHE A 23 -0.76 3.57 0.47
C PHE A 23 0.18 4.74 0.72
N ARG A 24 -0.33 5.99 0.82
CA ARG A 24 0.51 7.16 1.11
C ARG A 24 1.29 7.03 2.43
N LYS A 25 0.68 6.47 3.47
CA LYS A 25 1.37 6.21 4.75
C LYS A 25 2.50 5.21 4.57
N LEU A 26 2.23 4.08 3.93
CA LEU A 26 3.22 3.03 3.69
C LEU A 26 4.34 3.49 2.75
N ALA A 27 3.99 4.21 1.68
CA ALA A 27 4.93 4.81 0.75
C ALA A 27 5.90 5.77 1.46
N HIS A 28 5.41 6.56 2.41
CA HIS A 28 6.26 7.46 3.21
C HIS A 28 7.12 6.72 4.24
N VAL A 29 6.71 5.53 4.71
CA VAL A 29 7.49 4.70 5.65
C VAL A 29 8.55 3.89 4.91
N TYR A 30 8.19 3.27 3.78
CA TYR A 30 9.06 2.38 3.01
C TYR A 30 9.85 3.08 1.89
N HIS A 31 9.71 4.40 1.75
CA HIS A 31 10.43 5.16 0.73
C HIS A 31 11.94 4.90 0.83
N PRO A 32 12.64 4.62 -0.29
CA PRO A 32 14.08 4.33 -0.27
C PRO A 32 14.95 5.49 0.25
N ASP A 33 14.41 6.72 0.20
CA ASP A 33 15.05 7.93 0.75
C ASP A 33 14.97 8.01 2.29
N LYS A 34 14.10 7.23 2.93
CA LYS A 34 14.00 7.18 4.40
C LYS A 34 15.05 6.23 4.97
N SER A 35 15.67 6.61 6.08
CA SER A 35 16.46 5.68 6.90
C SER A 35 15.56 4.55 7.40
N GLY A 36 15.80 3.32 6.91
CA GLY A 36 14.96 2.15 7.17
C GLY A 36 13.85 1.91 6.13
N GLY A 37 13.91 2.59 4.98
CA GLY A 37 13.09 2.30 3.81
C GLY A 37 13.28 0.87 3.32
N ASP A 38 12.25 0.32 2.68
CA ASP A 38 12.19 -1.09 2.31
C ASP A 38 11.56 -1.19 0.91
N GLU A 39 12.42 -1.24 -0.12
CA GLU A 39 11.97 -1.19 -1.52
C GLU A 39 11.01 -2.34 -1.86
N ALA A 40 11.22 -3.52 -1.27
CA ALA A 40 10.34 -4.67 -1.46
C ALA A 40 8.93 -4.37 -0.97
N LYS A 41 8.79 -3.84 0.25
CA LYS A 41 7.49 -3.46 0.81
C LYS A 41 6.86 -2.27 0.08
N PHE A 42 7.68 -1.33 -0.41
CA PHE A 42 7.20 -0.23 -1.24
C PHE A 42 6.60 -0.73 -2.56
N LYS A 43 7.26 -1.69 -3.22
CA LYS A 43 6.75 -2.37 -4.43
C LYS A 43 5.47 -3.13 -4.14
N GLU A 44 5.40 -3.90 -3.04
CA GLU A 44 4.18 -4.62 -2.66
C GLU A 44 3.00 -3.67 -2.37
N ALA A 45 3.22 -2.57 -1.64
CA ALA A 45 2.20 -1.57 -1.39
C ALA A 45 1.74 -0.86 -2.68
N SER A 46 2.66 -0.62 -3.62
CA SER A 46 2.36 -0.02 -4.92
C SER A 46 1.53 -0.95 -5.80
N GLU A 47 1.88 -2.23 -5.87
CA GLU A 47 1.10 -3.25 -6.58
C GLU A 47 -0.30 -3.38 -5.97
N ALA A 48 -0.39 -3.43 -4.64
CA ALA A 48 -1.66 -3.50 -3.93
C ALA A 48 -2.56 -2.30 -4.21
N TYR A 49 -1.99 -1.09 -4.18
CA TYR A 49 -2.73 0.13 -4.51
C TYR A 49 -3.20 0.14 -5.97
N ALA A 50 -2.34 -0.22 -6.92
CA ALA A 50 -2.68 -0.26 -8.33
C ALA A 50 -3.85 -1.21 -8.62
N VAL A 51 -3.85 -2.42 -8.04
CA VAL A 51 -4.91 -3.41 -8.24
C VAL A 51 -6.21 -3.00 -7.54
N LEU A 52 -6.13 -2.41 -6.34
CA LEU A 52 -7.33 -2.04 -5.58
C LEU A 52 -7.96 -0.72 -6.03
N SER A 53 -7.19 0.17 -6.66
CA SER A 53 -7.65 1.47 -7.17
C SER A 53 -8.15 1.41 -8.62
N ASP A 54 -7.86 0.33 -9.35
CA ASP A 54 -8.37 0.07 -10.71
C ASP A 54 -9.72 -0.68 -10.72
N LYS A 55 -10.17 -1.11 -9.53
CA LYS A 55 -11.36 -1.93 -9.34
C LYS A 55 -12.60 -1.07 -9.05
#